data_AF-A0A820M8V1-F1
#
_entry.id   AF-A0A820M8V1-F1
#
_cell.length_a   1.000
_cell.length_b   1.000
_cell.length_c   1.000
_cell.angle_alpha   90.00
_cell.angle_beta   90.00
_cell.angle_gamma   90.00
#
_symmetry.space_group_name_H-M   'P 1'
#
loop_
_entity.id
_entity.type
_entity.pdbx_description
1 polymer ?
#
loop_
_entity_poly.entity_id
_entity_poly.type
_entity_poly.pdbx_seq_one_letter_code
_entity_poly.pdbx_strand_id
1 'polypeptide(L)'
;FALNAALRTEDRRKLKPWFLYLKLILTALEKLPSRRCHVFRGVNLDLSNQYTKGKNFVWWGFSSCTTSIEVLENEQFLDKTGERTMFTIECDSGKDISRHSYFQSEEEVLLLAARQFIVVGYLRPAAGLHMIQLKETKPPITLLQSVTNKSVQVKPTSEQFGRKLLTSHEVTMLAHFSKSEFS
;
A
#
# COMPACT_ATOMS: atom_id res chain seq x y z
N PHE A 1 -4.42 -7.16 14.57
CA PHE A 1 -3.27 -8.10 14.42
C PHE A 1 -3.44 -9.17 13.35
N ALA A 2 -4.62 -9.81 13.19
CA ALA A 2 -4.80 -10.96 12.29
C ALA A 2 -4.43 -10.72 10.81
N LEU A 3 -4.84 -9.60 10.21
CA LEU A 3 -4.49 -9.28 8.82
C LEU A 3 -2.97 -9.16 8.61
N ASN A 4 -2.29 -8.39 9.47
CA ASN A 4 -0.84 -8.21 9.38
C ASN A 4 -0.08 -9.53 9.59
N ALA A 5 -0.59 -10.43 10.42
CA ALA A 5 -0.04 -11.78 10.54
C ALA A 5 -0.21 -12.57 9.23
N ALA A 6 -1.39 -12.49 8.59
CA ALA A 6 -1.64 -13.11 7.30
C ALA A 6 -0.81 -12.51 6.16
N LEU A 7 -0.49 -11.21 6.22
CA LEU A 7 0.36 -10.54 5.22
C LEU A 7 1.84 -10.95 5.34
N ARG A 8 2.32 -11.20 6.56
CA ARG A 8 3.72 -11.59 6.82
C ARG A 8 4.00 -13.07 6.56
N THR A 9 2.97 -13.91 6.50
CA THR A 9 3.16 -15.34 6.25
C THR A 9 3.49 -15.60 4.77
N GLU A 10 4.24 -16.66 4.49
CA GLU A 10 4.49 -17.10 3.11
C GLU A 10 3.26 -17.81 2.51
N ASP A 11 2.38 -18.38 3.34
CA ASP A 11 1.17 -19.07 2.89
C ASP A 11 0.10 -18.08 2.40
N ARG A 12 0.10 -17.80 1.10
CA ARG A 12 -0.84 -16.89 0.44
C ARG A 12 -2.31 -17.34 0.56
N ARG A 13 -2.59 -18.60 0.88
CA ARG A 13 -3.98 -19.07 1.10
C ARG A 13 -4.61 -18.40 2.32
N LYS A 14 -3.80 -18.02 3.32
CA LYS A 14 -4.26 -17.31 4.52
C LYS A 14 -4.76 -15.89 4.24
N LEU A 15 -4.43 -15.33 3.06
CA LEU A 15 -4.93 -14.01 2.65
C LEU A 15 -6.29 -14.06 1.97
N LYS A 16 -6.75 -15.22 1.48
CA LYS A 16 -8.04 -15.33 0.77
C LYS A 16 -9.23 -14.72 1.54
N PRO A 17 -9.40 -14.96 2.87
CA PRO A 17 -10.50 -14.35 3.63
C PRO A 17 -10.45 -12.83 3.67
N TRP A 18 -9.27 -12.25 3.47
CA TRP A 18 -9.04 -10.81 3.56
C TRP A 18 -9.17 -10.08 2.23
N PHE A 19 -9.39 -10.77 1.09
CA PHE A 19 -9.37 -10.13 -0.23
C PHE A 19 -10.39 -9.01 -0.38
N LEU A 20 -11.62 -9.19 0.12
CA LEU A 20 -12.64 -8.13 0.07
C LEU A 20 -12.26 -6.93 0.93
N TYR A 21 -11.72 -7.18 2.13
CA TYR A 21 -11.23 -6.11 3.00
C TYR A 21 -10.03 -5.40 2.40
N LEU A 22 -9.06 -6.14 1.85
CA LEU A 22 -7.89 -5.60 1.18
C LEU A 22 -8.29 -4.74 -0.03
N LYS A 23 -9.24 -5.21 -0.84
CA LYS A 23 -9.79 -4.42 -1.94
C LYS A 23 -10.41 -3.13 -1.43
N LEU A 24 -11.25 -3.20 -0.40
CA LEU A 24 -11.90 -2.03 0.19
C LEU A 24 -10.89 -1.01 0.73
N ILE A 25 -9.98 -1.45 1.60
CA ILE A 25 -9.03 -0.55 2.27
C ILE A 25 -8.02 0.03 1.28
N LEU A 26 -7.48 -0.77 0.35
CA LEU A 26 -6.55 -0.25 -0.65
C LEU A 26 -7.23 0.76 -1.57
N THR A 27 -8.48 0.50 -1.99
CA THR A 27 -9.26 1.45 -2.81
C THR A 27 -9.55 2.74 -2.04
N ALA A 28 -9.85 2.65 -0.74
CA ALA A 28 -10.08 3.83 0.09
C ALA A 28 -8.80 4.65 0.28
N LEU A 29 -7.68 4.00 0.59
CA LEU A 29 -6.38 4.65 0.80
C LEU A 29 -5.81 5.24 -0.49
N GLU A 30 -6.17 4.69 -1.65
CA GLU A 30 -5.82 5.26 -2.95
C GLU A 30 -6.47 6.63 -3.20
N LYS A 31 -7.64 6.89 -2.62
CA LYS A 31 -8.30 8.21 -2.69
C LYS A 31 -7.62 9.28 -1.82
N LEU A 32 -6.77 8.87 -0.88
CA LEU A 32 -5.99 9.79 -0.06
C LEU A 32 -4.68 10.12 -0.77
N PRO A 33 -4.21 11.39 -0.73
CA PRO A 33 -2.92 11.74 -1.29
C PRO A 33 -1.80 10.97 -0.58
N SER A 34 -0.80 10.54 -1.34
CA SER A 34 0.44 10.06 -0.74
C SER A 34 1.28 11.25 -0.32
N ARG A 35 1.85 11.21 0.88
CA ARG A 35 2.72 12.25 1.42
C ARG A 35 4.11 11.69 1.68
N ARG A 36 5.12 12.47 1.26
CA ARG A 36 6.49 12.29 1.74
C ARG A 36 6.60 12.90 3.14
N CYS A 37 7.01 12.10 4.12
CA CYS A 37 7.16 12.56 5.50
C CYS A 37 8.12 11.66 6.30
N HIS A 38 8.50 12.16 7.48
CA HIS A 38 9.11 11.35 8.52
C HIS A 38 8.02 10.86 9.45
N VAL A 39 8.03 9.56 9.74
CA VAL A 39 7.09 8.95 10.67
C VAL A 39 7.82 8.08 11.69
N PHE A 40 7.20 7.91 12.85
CA PHE A 40 7.71 7.15 13.97
C PHE A 40 6.81 5.96 14.26
N ARG A 41 7.42 4.87 14.71
CA ARG A 41 6.71 3.66 15.14
C ARG A 41 7.45 2.96 16.27
N GLY A 42 6.78 2.76 17.40
CA GLY A 42 7.26 1.93 18.49
C GLY A 42 6.79 0.47 18.38
N VAL A 43 7.60 -0.44 18.91
CA VAL A 43 7.28 -1.86 19.11
C VAL A 43 7.95 -2.33 20.40
N ASN A 44 7.19 -2.96 21.30
CA ASN A 44 7.68 -3.49 22.58
C ASN A 44 8.36 -4.86 22.43
N LEU A 45 9.29 -4.96 21.48
CA LEU A 45 10.15 -6.12 21.23
C LEU A 45 11.52 -5.65 20.68
N ASP A 46 12.59 -6.39 20.96
CA ASP A 46 13.85 -6.24 20.24
C ASP A 46 13.72 -6.85 18.84
N LEU A 47 13.83 -5.99 17.82
CA LEU A 47 13.84 -6.38 16.42
C LEU A 47 15.19 -6.13 15.75
N SER A 48 16.19 -5.65 16.47
CA SER A 48 17.48 -5.19 15.93
C SER A 48 18.16 -6.23 15.03
N ASN A 49 18.09 -7.51 15.41
CA ASN A 49 18.66 -8.63 14.64
C ASN A 49 18.03 -8.81 13.24
N GLN A 50 16.83 -8.29 13.01
CA GLN A 50 16.12 -8.40 11.73
C GLN A 50 16.47 -7.26 10.75
N TYR A 51 17.08 -6.16 11.24
CA TYR A 51 17.29 -4.94 10.47
C TYR A 51 18.78 -4.57 10.44
N THR A 52 19.54 -5.24 9.58
CA THR A 52 20.95 -4.91 9.36
C THR A 52 21.10 -3.68 8.46
N LYS A 53 21.95 -2.72 8.85
CA LYS A 53 22.29 -1.54 8.03
C LYS A 53 22.69 -1.91 6.60
N GLY A 54 22.20 -1.15 5.63
CA GLY A 54 22.47 -1.33 4.20
C GLY A 54 21.63 -2.41 3.52
N LYS A 55 20.82 -3.19 4.25
CA LYS A 55 19.95 -4.20 3.65
C LYS A 55 18.62 -3.62 3.22
N ASN A 56 18.20 -3.98 2.01
CA ASN A 56 16.83 -3.79 1.53
C ASN A 56 15.94 -4.94 2.02
N PHE A 57 14.70 -4.63 2.36
CA PHE A 57 13.70 -5.64 2.72
C PHE A 57 12.29 -5.15 2.37
N VAL A 58 11.34 -6.08 2.33
CA VAL A 58 9.92 -5.78 2.11
C VAL A 58 9.18 -5.76 3.44
N TRP A 59 8.53 -4.64 3.73
CA TRP A 59 7.63 -4.47 4.86
C TRP A 59 6.25 -4.99 4.48
N TRP A 60 5.96 -6.23 4.84
CA TRP A 60 4.78 -6.95 4.34
C TRP A 60 3.44 -6.50 4.92
N GLY A 61 3.41 -5.99 6.16
CA GLY A 61 2.17 -5.59 6.83
C GLY A 61 1.83 -4.12 6.64
N PHE A 62 0.57 -3.74 6.88
CA PHE A 62 0.24 -2.34 7.14
C PHE A 62 0.90 -1.89 8.44
N SER A 63 1.36 -0.65 8.50
CA SER A 63 1.94 -0.07 9.72
C SER A 63 1.28 1.25 10.02
N SER A 64 0.60 1.30 11.17
CA SER A 64 0.23 2.57 11.81
C SER A 64 1.50 3.22 12.36
N CYS A 65 1.65 4.51 12.08
CA CYS A 65 2.75 5.35 12.45
C CYS A 65 2.21 6.74 12.82
N THR A 66 3.05 7.57 13.42
CA THR A 66 2.70 8.93 13.80
C THR A 66 3.76 9.91 13.27
N THR A 67 3.36 11.15 12.98
CA THR A 67 4.31 12.24 12.69
C THR A 67 4.86 12.92 13.94
N SER A 68 4.24 12.71 15.10
CA SER A 68 4.68 13.26 16.38
C SER A 68 5.44 12.21 17.16
N ILE A 69 6.70 12.49 17.51
CA ILE A 69 7.51 11.58 18.31
C ILE A 69 6.99 11.49 19.76
N GLU A 70 6.36 12.55 20.25
CA GLU A 70 5.78 12.68 21.57
C GLU A 70 4.65 11.66 21.80
N VAL A 71 3.93 11.26 20.75
CA VAL A 71 2.93 10.17 20.81
C VAL A 71 3.57 8.85 21.28
N LEU A 72 4.86 8.62 21.00
CA LEU A 72 5.56 7.43 21.48
C LEU A 72 5.91 7.46 22.97
N GLU A 73 5.68 8.57 23.69
CA GLU A 73 5.80 8.57 25.16
C GLU A 73 4.70 7.75 25.84
N ASN A 74 3.59 7.50 25.14
CA ASN A 74 2.54 6.62 25.61
C ASN A 74 3.00 5.15 25.50
N GLU A 75 2.95 4.44 26.63
CA GLU A 75 3.39 3.05 26.80
C GLU A 75 2.66 2.06 25.87
N GLN A 76 1.48 2.43 25.37
CA GLN A 76 0.77 1.64 24.35
C GLN A 76 1.55 1.53 23.02
N PHE A 77 2.44 2.48 22.73
CA PHE A 77 3.23 2.50 21.51
C PHE A 77 4.70 2.16 21.76
N LEU A 78 5.26 2.59 22.89
CA LEU A 78 6.62 2.27 23.29
C LEU A 78 6.74 2.21 24.81
N ASP A 79 7.01 1.02 25.35
CA ASP A 79 7.20 0.83 26.79
C ASP A 79 8.41 1.65 27.30
N LYS A 80 8.42 2.01 28.58
CA LYS A 80 9.56 2.72 29.18
C LYS A 80 10.70 1.78 29.58
N THR A 81 10.40 0.49 29.73
CA THR A 81 11.33 -0.54 30.19
C THR A 81 11.24 -1.77 29.30
N GLY A 82 12.18 -2.70 29.45
CA GLY A 82 12.23 -3.92 28.63
C GLY A 82 12.77 -3.69 27.22
N GLU A 83 12.79 -4.78 26.46
CA GLU A 83 13.28 -4.82 25.08
C GLU A 83 12.27 -4.17 24.13
N ARG A 84 12.69 -3.14 23.43
CA ARG A 84 11.83 -2.32 22.58
C ARG A 84 12.58 -1.70 21.42
N THR A 85 11.86 -1.49 20.35
CA THR A 85 12.39 -0.95 19.10
C THR A 85 11.58 0.27 18.67
N MET A 86 12.25 1.39 18.44
CA MET A 86 11.70 2.57 17.80
C MET A 86 12.22 2.67 16.37
N PHE A 87 11.30 2.75 15.41
CA PHE A 87 11.61 3.04 14.02
C PHE A 87 11.42 4.53 13.74
N THR A 88 12.39 5.12 13.04
CA THR A 88 12.24 6.40 12.35
C THR A 88 12.28 6.13 10.86
N ILE A 89 11.23 6.52 10.14
CA ILE A 89 11.02 6.11 8.75
C ILE A 89 10.87 7.37 7.89
N GLU A 90 11.78 7.58 6.95
CA GLU A 90 11.57 8.50 5.83
C GLU A 90 10.76 7.77 4.76
N CYS A 91 9.49 8.14 4.57
CA CYS A 91 8.62 7.52 3.58
C CYS A 91 8.19 8.50 2.48
N ASP A 92 7.94 7.96 1.30
CA ASP A 92 7.42 8.67 0.13
C ASP A 92 5.92 8.43 -0.07
N SER A 93 5.39 7.37 0.54
CA SER A 93 4.04 6.85 0.27
C SER A 93 3.11 6.79 1.48
N GLY A 94 3.38 7.56 2.53
CA GLY A 94 2.53 7.63 3.72
C GLY A 94 1.12 8.13 3.40
N LYS A 95 0.11 7.52 4.02
CA LYS A 95 -1.30 7.93 3.94
C LYS A 95 -1.72 8.56 5.26
N ASP A 96 -1.93 9.87 5.25
CA ASP A 96 -2.50 10.57 6.40
C ASP A 96 -3.94 10.13 6.59
N ILE A 97 -4.20 9.45 7.71
CA ILE A 97 -5.53 8.97 8.10
C ILE A 97 -6.00 9.61 9.40
N SER A 98 -5.33 10.66 9.88
CA SER A 98 -5.65 11.37 11.13
C SER A 98 -7.13 11.79 11.21
N ARG A 99 -7.71 12.26 10.08
CA ARG A 99 -9.12 12.65 9.96
C ARG A 99 -10.11 11.48 9.92
N HIS A 100 -9.62 10.28 9.75
CA HIS A 100 -10.40 9.04 9.67
C HIS A 100 -10.10 8.09 10.84
N SER A 101 -9.14 8.44 11.70
CA SER A 101 -8.77 7.69 12.88
C SER A 101 -9.74 7.97 14.02
N TYR A 102 -9.91 6.97 14.89
CA TYR A 102 -10.70 7.11 16.10
C TYR A 102 -10.00 8.05 17.11
N PHE A 103 -8.67 8.13 17.07
CA PHE A 103 -7.85 8.96 17.95
C PHE A 103 -7.15 10.08 17.17
N GLN A 104 -7.80 11.23 17.07
CA GLN A 104 -7.32 12.35 16.24
C GLN A 104 -5.99 12.96 16.72
N SER A 105 -5.64 12.79 18.00
CA SER A 105 -4.40 13.31 18.59
C SER A 105 -3.15 12.53 18.21
N GLU A 106 -3.27 11.37 17.56
CA GLU A 106 -2.13 10.51 17.24
C GLU A 106 -1.40 10.92 15.95
N GLU A 107 -1.93 11.90 15.21
CA GLU A 107 -1.42 12.31 13.89
C GLU A 107 -1.12 11.11 12.98
N GLU A 108 -2.08 10.20 12.91
CA GLU A 108 -1.85 8.86 12.37
C GLU A 108 -1.56 8.89 10.86
N VAL A 109 -0.43 8.29 10.49
CA VAL A 109 -0.03 8.01 9.12
C VAL A 109 0.07 6.50 8.93
N LEU A 110 -0.65 5.98 7.94
CA LEU A 110 -0.63 4.58 7.58
C LEU A 110 0.37 4.32 6.46
N LEU A 111 1.34 3.45 6.71
CA LEU A 111 2.18 2.86 5.68
C LEU A 111 1.47 1.63 5.09
N LEU A 112 1.38 1.56 3.76
CA LEU A 112 0.78 0.43 3.08
C LEU A 112 1.63 -0.83 3.22
N ALA A 113 0.98 -1.98 3.14
CA ALA A 113 1.63 -3.28 3.01
C ALA A 113 2.51 -3.35 1.75
N ALA A 114 3.48 -4.27 1.76
CA ALA A 114 4.37 -4.58 0.63
C ALA A 114 5.16 -3.38 0.10
N ARG A 115 5.70 -2.55 1.00
CA ARG A 115 6.65 -1.46 0.67
C ARG A 115 8.09 -1.91 0.88
N GLN A 116 9.01 -1.36 0.10
CA GLN A 116 10.44 -1.67 0.24
C GLN A 116 11.13 -0.56 1.04
N PHE A 117 12.01 -0.96 1.96
CA PHE A 117 12.81 -0.05 2.75
C PHE A 117 14.26 -0.52 2.80
N ILE A 118 15.16 0.43 3.05
CA ILE A 118 16.56 0.19 3.39
C ILE A 118 16.83 0.67 4.81
N VAL A 119 17.64 -0.09 5.55
CA VAL A 119 18.12 0.33 6.87
C VAL A 119 19.29 1.30 6.69
N VAL A 120 19.11 2.56 7.08
CA VAL A 120 20.13 3.61 6.90
C VAL A 120 20.92 3.89 8.18
N GLY A 121 20.37 3.56 9.34
CA GLY A 121 20.98 3.85 10.63
C GLY A 121 20.48 2.94 11.74
N TYR A 122 21.30 2.80 12.78
CA TYR A 122 20.99 2.04 13.98
C TYR A 122 21.69 2.69 15.17
N LEU A 123 21.00 2.78 16.30
CA LEU A 123 21.53 3.30 17.56
C LEU A 123 20.92 2.53 18.74
N ARG A 124 21.70 2.31 19.80
CA ARG A 124 21.22 1.76 21.08
C ARG A 124 21.46 2.78 22.19
N PRO A 125 20.58 3.79 22.35
CA PRO A 125 20.84 4.92 23.23
C PRO A 125 20.72 4.58 24.72
N ALA A 126 20.00 3.50 25.06
CA ALA A 126 19.79 3.05 26.43
C ALA A 126 19.64 1.52 26.48
N ALA A 127 19.71 0.95 27.68
CA ALA A 127 19.44 -0.47 27.90
C ALA A 127 18.03 -0.84 27.41
N GLY A 128 17.95 -1.91 26.63
CA GLY A 128 16.71 -2.43 26.02
C GLY A 128 16.08 -1.54 24.93
N LEU A 129 16.61 -0.34 24.64
CA LEU A 129 16.07 0.52 23.59
C LEU A 129 16.91 0.44 22.31
N HIS A 130 16.27 0.01 21.23
CA HIS A 130 16.85 -0.09 19.90
C HIS A 130 16.21 0.94 18.97
N MET A 131 17.01 1.81 18.35
CA MET A 131 16.53 2.79 17.37
C MET A 131 17.00 2.39 15.98
N ILE A 132 16.07 2.26 15.04
CA ILE A 132 16.35 1.85 13.66
C ILE A 132 15.84 2.93 12.71
N GLN A 133 16.72 3.41 11.84
CA GLN A 133 16.34 4.38 10.81
C GLN A 133 16.14 3.66 9.48
N LEU A 134 14.99 3.92 8.86
CA LEU A 134 14.58 3.35 7.59
C LEU A 134 14.34 4.46 6.57
N LYS A 135 14.62 4.15 5.31
CA LYS A 135 14.23 4.98 4.17
C LYS A 135 13.46 4.13 3.17
N GLU A 136 12.30 4.61 2.73
CA GLU A 136 11.54 3.95 1.67
C GLU A 136 12.31 3.97 0.36
N THR A 137 12.30 2.85 -0.35
CA THR A 137 12.94 2.69 -1.65
C THR A 137 11.93 2.17 -2.66
N LYS A 138 12.19 2.43 -3.95
CA LYS A 138 11.36 1.89 -5.02
C LYS A 138 11.78 0.44 -5.29
N PRO A 139 10.87 -0.54 -5.14
CA PRO A 139 11.21 -1.91 -5.49
C PRO A 139 11.41 -2.05 -7.01
N PRO A 140 12.23 -3.01 -7.47
CA PRO A 140 12.38 -3.31 -8.90
C PRO A 140 11.06 -3.72 -9.58
N ILE A 141 10.15 -4.31 -8.80
CA ILE A 141 8.83 -4.73 -9.23
C ILE A 141 7.80 -4.04 -8.32
N THR A 142 6.85 -3.34 -8.94
CA THR A 142 5.73 -2.72 -8.23
C THR A 142 4.83 -3.80 -7.62
N LEU A 143 4.83 -3.91 -6.29
CA LEU A 143 4.09 -4.95 -5.56
C LEU A 143 2.59 -4.63 -5.40
N LEU A 144 2.22 -3.34 -5.46
CA LEU A 144 0.83 -2.88 -5.44
C LEU A 144 0.65 -1.81 -6.51
N GLN A 145 -0.24 -2.06 -7.45
CA GLN A 145 -0.60 -1.13 -8.52
C GLN A 145 -1.81 -0.28 -8.11
N SER A 146 -1.84 0.95 -8.61
CA SER A 146 -3.01 1.83 -8.53
C SER A 146 -4.18 1.21 -9.30
N VAL A 147 -5.36 1.17 -8.68
CA VAL A 147 -6.63 0.85 -9.33
C VAL A 147 -7.18 2.12 -9.96
N THR A 148 -6.35 2.87 -10.70
CA THR A 148 -6.91 3.89 -11.57
C THR A 148 -7.66 3.16 -12.67
N ASN A 149 -8.99 3.25 -12.63
CA ASN A 149 -9.80 3.08 -13.83
C ASN A 149 -9.19 4.05 -14.84
N LYS A 150 -8.34 3.56 -15.75
CA LYS A 150 -8.06 4.29 -16.97
C LYS A 150 -9.44 4.49 -17.59
N SER A 151 -9.96 5.71 -17.49
CA SER A 151 -11.05 6.12 -18.35
C SER A 151 -10.58 5.73 -19.74
N VAL A 152 -11.30 4.78 -20.35
CA VAL A 152 -11.11 4.50 -21.77
C VAL A 152 -11.27 5.84 -22.44
N GLN A 153 -10.17 6.36 -22.99
CA GLN A 153 -10.22 7.53 -23.84
C GLN A 153 -11.01 7.08 -25.07
N VAL A 154 -12.33 7.26 -25.03
CA VAL A 154 -13.16 7.18 -26.21
C VAL A 154 -12.65 8.33 -27.08
N LYS A 155 -11.83 7.99 -28.08
CA LYS A 155 -11.46 8.94 -29.12
C LYS A 155 -12.79 9.49 -29.66
N PRO A 156 -12.93 10.81 -29.81
CA PRO A 156 -14.08 11.35 -30.51
C PRO A 156 -14.01 10.77 -31.92
N THR A 157 -14.98 9.91 -32.27
CA THR A 157 -15.20 9.54 -33.66
C THR A 157 -15.67 10.81 -34.34
N SER A 158 -14.76 11.54 -34.96
CA SER A 158 -15.13 12.53 -35.97
C SER A 158 -15.85 11.78 -37.08
N GLU A 159 -17.17 11.94 -37.15
CA GLU A 159 -17.97 11.54 -38.30
C GLU A 159 -17.37 12.18 -39.56
N GLN A 160 -16.66 11.38 -40.35
CA GLN A 160 -16.50 11.70 -41.76
C GLN A 160 -17.77 11.26 -42.47
N PHE A 161 -18.63 12.25 -42.70
CA PHE A 161 -19.73 12.20 -43.65
C PHE A 161 -19.14 11.95 -45.05
N GLY A 162 -19.04 10.69 -45.43
CA GLY A 162 -18.62 10.25 -46.77
C GLY A 162 -19.63 9.23 -47.28
N ARG A 163 -20.64 9.70 -48.01
CA ARG A 163 -21.59 8.87 -48.74
C ARG A 163 -20.83 7.89 -49.64
N LYS A 164 -20.87 6.59 -49.31
CA LYS A 164 -20.56 5.53 -50.26
C LYS A 164 -21.83 4.67 -50.40
N LEU A 165 -22.47 4.77 -51.56
CA LEU A 165 -23.58 3.91 -51.94
C LEU A 165 -23.08 2.46 -52.00
N LEU A 166 -23.69 1.58 -51.22
CA LEU A 166 -23.45 0.14 -51.27
C LEU A 166 -24.07 -0.41 -52.56
N THR A 167 -23.28 -1.17 -53.33
CA THR A 167 -23.76 -1.89 -54.52
C THR A 167 -24.52 -3.14 -54.11
N SER A 168 -25.48 -3.55 -54.95
CA SER A 168 -26.47 -4.62 -54.73
C SER A 168 -25.94 -6.03 -54.43
N HIS A 169 -24.62 -6.24 -54.36
CA HIS A 169 -24.00 -7.51 -54.00
C HIS A 169 -23.63 -7.65 -52.51
N GLU A 170 -23.51 -6.55 -51.75
CA GLU A 170 -23.07 -6.63 -50.33
C GLU A 170 -24.23 -6.80 -49.33
N VAL A 171 -25.48 -6.61 -49.77
CA VAL A 171 -26.67 -6.74 -48.91
C VAL A 171 -27.03 -8.21 -48.63
N THR A 172 -26.57 -9.16 -49.46
CA THR A 172 -26.97 -10.58 -49.35
C THR A 172 -26.14 -11.40 -48.36
N MET A 173 -24.95 -10.94 -47.95
CA MET A 173 -24.09 -11.69 -47.00
C MET A 173 -24.38 -11.43 -45.51
N LEU A 174 -25.23 -10.47 -45.16
CA LEU A 174 -25.56 -10.15 -43.76
C LEU A 174 -26.80 -10.87 -43.21
N ALA A 175 -27.47 -11.70 -44.01
CA ALA A 175 -28.66 -12.45 -43.56
C ALA A 175 -28.37 -13.88 -43.05
N HIS A 176 -27.10 -14.34 -43.01
CA HIS A 176 -26.80 -15.75 -42.72
C HIS A 176 -25.90 -16.04 -41.50
N PHE A 177 -25.47 -15.03 -40.73
CA PHE A 177 -24.65 -15.22 -39.53
C PHE A 177 -25.30 -14.63 -38.28
N SER A 178 -26.46 -15.17 -37.90
CA SER A 178 -27.07 -14.96 -36.59
C SER A 178 -27.87 -16.20 -36.21
N LYS A 179 -27.17 -17.29 -35.83
CA LYS A 179 -27.69 -18.45 -35.09
C LYS A 179 -26.56 -19.45 -34.80
N SER A 180 -25.86 -19.27 -33.66
CA SER A 180 -25.01 -20.25 -32.93
C SER A 180 -24.00 -19.45 -32.11
N GLU A 181 -23.78 -19.60 -30.81
CA GLU A 181 -24.13 -20.61 -29.83
C GLU A 181 -23.95 -19.96 -28.44
N PHE A 182 -25.01 -19.97 -27.64
CA PHE A 182 -24.89 -20.20 -26.21
C PHE A 182 -24.94 -21.73 -26.06
N SER A 183 -23.88 -22.32 -25.52
CA SER A 183 -23.95 -23.58 -24.80
C SER A 183 -22.86 -23.65 -23.75
#